data_AF-A0A4Q6CD38-F1
#
_entry.id   AF-A0A4Q6CD38-F1
#
_cell.length_a   1.000
_cell.length_b   1.000
_cell.length_c   1.000
_cell.angle_alpha   90.00
_cell.angle_beta   90.00
_cell.angle_gamma   90.00
#
_symmetry.space_group_name_H-M   'P 1'
#
loop_
_entity.id
_entity.type
_entity.pdbx_description
1 polymer ?
#
loop_
_entity_poly.entity_id
_entity_poly.type
_entity_poly.pdbx_seq_one_letter_code
_entity_poly.pdbx_strand_id
1 'polypeptide(L)'
;FKLLLYFATNPDVVLSRDRILDSVWGEGRYVDARAVDTHVSKVRKKLGLAGDVISSVHGTGYRFSVEAEPKEKLIGLTDAQAEKPGGIPSLPGSKPKG
;
A
#
# COMPACT_ATOMS: atom_id res chain seq x y z
N PHE A 1 -19.57 -11.47 -10.52
CA PHE A 1 -18.12 -11.36 -10.72
C PHE A 1 -17.67 -10.13 -11.53
N LYS A 2 -18.57 -9.21 -11.90
CA LYS A 2 -18.24 -8.01 -12.70
C LYS A 2 -17.15 -7.12 -12.08
N LEU A 3 -17.18 -6.93 -10.76
CA LEU A 3 -16.17 -6.14 -10.02
C LEU A 3 -14.75 -6.66 -10.24
N LEU A 4 -14.53 -7.96 -10.03
CA LEU A 4 -13.22 -8.58 -10.20
C LEU A 4 -12.76 -8.51 -11.67
N LEU A 5 -13.68 -8.72 -12.61
CA LEU A 5 -13.39 -8.59 -14.04
C LEU A 5 -12.94 -7.17 -14.36
N TYR A 6 -13.64 -6.15 -13.85
CA TYR A 6 -13.29 -4.76 -14.08
C TYR A 6 -11.89 -4.41 -13.54
N PHE A 7 -11.56 -4.92 -12.35
CA PHE A 7 -10.21 -4.82 -11.78
C PHE A 7 -9.17 -5.53 -12.65
N ALA A 8 -9.45 -6.75 -13.11
CA ALA A 8 -8.55 -7.52 -13.97
C ALA A 8 -8.36 -6.89 -15.36
N THR A 9 -9.35 -6.17 -15.88
CA THR A 9 -9.24 -5.39 -17.12
C THR A 9 -8.41 -4.12 -16.94
N ASN A 10 -8.26 -3.62 -15.71
CA ASN A 10 -7.51 -2.41 -15.38
C ASN A 10 -6.42 -2.68 -14.32
N PRO A 11 -5.42 -3.52 -14.62
CA PRO A 11 -4.34 -3.81 -13.68
C PRO A 11 -3.46 -2.56 -13.46
N ASP A 12 -2.96 -2.42 -12.23
CA ASP A 12 -2.17 -1.32 -11.69
C ASP A 12 -2.83 0.07 -11.68
N VAL A 13 -4.06 0.17 -12.17
CA VAL A 13 -4.83 1.42 -12.19
C VAL A 13 -5.50 1.65 -10.84
N VAL A 14 -5.42 2.90 -10.36
CA VAL A 14 -6.21 3.32 -9.18
C VAL A 14 -7.61 3.68 -9.66
N LEU A 15 -8.59 2.89 -9.21
CA LEU A 15 -10.00 3.08 -9.52
C LEU A 15 -10.71 3.67 -8.31
N SER A 16 -11.33 4.84 -8.49
CA SER A 16 -12.16 5.46 -7.46
C SER A 16 -13.44 4.66 -7.23
N ARG A 17 -14.04 4.83 -6.05
CA ARG A 17 -15.29 4.14 -5.70
C ARG A 17 -16.38 4.46 -6.72
N ASP A 18 -16.51 5.74 -7.12
CA ASP A 18 -17.45 6.19 -8.14
C ASP A 18 -17.21 5.54 -9.50
N ARG A 19 -15.95 5.42 -9.96
CA ARG A 19 -15.66 4.74 -11.24
C ARG A 19 -16.02 3.26 -11.21
N ILE A 20 -15.69 2.59 -10.10
CA ILE A 20 -16.02 1.17 -9.93
C ILE A 20 -17.53 1.00 -9.89
N LEU A 21 -18.22 1.90 -9.18
CA LEU A 21 -19.67 1.93 -9.09
C LEU A 21 -20.29 2.03 -10.48
N ASP A 22 -19.89 3.06 -11.23
CA ASP A 22 -20.39 3.36 -12.56
C ASP A 22 -20.15 2.20 -13.54
N SER A 23 -18.92 1.67 -13.59
CA SER A 23 -18.61 0.61 -14.54
C SER A 23 -19.25 -0.75 -14.22
N VAL A 24 -19.48 -1.06 -12.94
CA VAL A 24 -19.98 -2.38 -12.52
C VAL A 24 -21.50 -2.40 -12.39
N TRP A 25 -22.10 -1.32 -11.91
CA TRP A 25 -23.54 -1.20 -11.68
C TRP A 25 -24.28 -0.36 -12.73
N GLY A 26 -23.60 0.57 -13.42
CA GLY A 26 -24.16 1.49 -14.41
C GLY A 26 -24.86 2.71 -13.79
N GLU A 27 -25.00 3.79 -14.56
CA GLU A 27 -25.61 5.09 -14.19
C GLU A 27 -27.08 5.02 -13.68
N GLY A 28 -27.72 3.85 -13.71
CA GLY A 28 -29.15 3.70 -13.43
C GLY A 28 -29.52 3.17 -12.03
N ARG A 29 -28.55 2.94 -11.12
CA ARG A 29 -28.88 2.43 -9.77
C ARG A 29 -28.28 3.31 -8.67
N TYR A 30 -29.13 3.65 -7.70
CA TYR A 30 -28.75 4.23 -6.39
C TYR A 30 -27.96 3.21 -5.56
N VAL A 31 -26.75 2.90 -5.99
CA VAL A 31 -25.81 2.09 -5.23
C VAL A 31 -24.80 3.06 -4.63
N ASP A 32 -24.63 3.02 -3.32
CA ASP A 32 -23.68 3.88 -2.63
C ASP A 32 -22.26 3.29 -2.72
N ALA A 33 -21.23 4.15 -2.61
CA ALA A 33 -19.84 3.74 -2.52
C ALA A 33 -19.60 2.65 -1.44
N ARG A 34 -20.39 2.65 -0.35
CA ARG A 34 -20.40 1.61 0.71
C ARG A 34 -20.67 0.20 0.18
N ALA A 35 -21.49 0.08 -0.87
CA ALA A 35 -21.79 -1.21 -1.48
C ALA A 35 -20.59 -1.77 -2.26
N VAL A 36 -19.74 -0.89 -2.80
CA VAL A 36 -18.46 -1.27 -3.42
C VAL A 36 -17.56 -1.89 -2.35
N ASP A 37 -17.39 -1.26 -1.20
CA ASP A 37 -16.56 -1.78 -0.11
C ASP A 37 -17.02 -3.18 0.34
N THR A 38 -18.35 -3.39 0.41
CA THR A 38 -18.95 -4.69 0.73
C THR A 38 -18.65 -5.75 -0.34
N HIS A 39 -18.74 -5.37 -1.61
CA HIS A 39 -18.44 -6.28 -2.73
C HIS A 39 -16.95 -6.62 -2.80
N VAL A 40 -16.07 -5.63 -2.62
CA VAL A 40 -14.62 -5.83 -2.50
C VAL A 40 -14.32 -6.79 -1.36
N SER A 41 -14.93 -6.59 -0.18
CA SER A 41 -14.74 -7.48 0.98
C SER A 41 -15.19 -8.92 0.69
N LYS A 42 -16.33 -9.10 0.01
CA LYS A 42 -16.81 -10.43 -0.41
C LYS A 42 -15.87 -11.07 -1.44
N VAL A 43 -15.35 -10.29 -2.39
CA VAL A 43 -14.41 -10.75 -3.41
C VAL A 43 -13.09 -11.16 -2.78
N ARG A 44 -12.54 -10.36 -1.85
CA ARG A 44 -11.32 -10.71 -1.09
C ARG A 44 -11.52 -11.99 -0.28
N LYS A 45 -12.66 -12.14 0.40
CA LYS A 45 -12.99 -13.40 1.10
C LYS A 45 -13.05 -14.60 0.18
N LYS A 46 -13.57 -14.45 -1.05
CA LYS A 46 -13.59 -15.52 -2.06
C LYS A 46 -12.22 -15.83 -2.64
N LEU A 47 -11.35 -14.83 -2.77
CA LEU A 47 -9.98 -14.97 -3.25
C LEU A 47 -9.04 -15.57 -2.19
N GLY A 48 -9.35 -15.42 -0.91
CA GLY A 48 -8.54 -15.94 0.18
C GLY A 48 -7.13 -15.36 0.15
N LEU A 49 -6.13 -16.22 -0.10
CA LEU A 49 -4.71 -15.84 -0.22
C LEU A 49 -4.43 -14.89 -1.38
N ALA A 50 -5.23 -14.97 -2.45
CA ALA A 50 -5.15 -14.04 -3.58
C ALA A 50 -5.86 -12.69 -3.30
N GLY A 51 -6.32 -12.45 -2.07
CA GLY A 51 -6.96 -11.18 -1.69
C GLY A 51 -5.99 -9.99 -1.55
N ASP A 52 -4.68 -10.25 -1.61
CA ASP A 52 -3.62 -9.23 -1.51
C ASP A 52 -3.43 -8.44 -2.81
N VAL A 53 -3.89 -9.00 -3.95
CA VAL A 53 -3.87 -8.32 -5.25
C VAL A 53 -4.74 -7.05 -5.28
N ILE A 54 -5.69 -6.89 -4.35
CA ILE A 54 -6.51 -5.69 -4.22
C ILE A 54 -5.96 -4.83 -3.08
N SER A 55 -5.30 -3.73 -3.45
CA SER A 55 -4.79 -2.72 -2.53
C SER A 55 -5.79 -1.59 -2.33
N SER A 56 -6.10 -1.26 -1.08
CA SER A 56 -6.94 -0.12 -0.72
C SER A 56 -6.09 1.15 -0.62
N VAL A 57 -6.39 2.17 -1.43
CA VAL A 57 -5.75 3.49 -1.37
C VAL A 57 -6.66 4.44 -0.60
N HIS A 58 -6.25 4.81 0.61
CA HIS A 58 -7.04 5.71 1.46
C HIS A 58 -7.26 7.06 0.76
N GLY A 59 -8.50 7.56 0.78
CA GLY A 59 -8.88 8.81 0.13
C GLY A 59 -9.07 8.75 -1.40
N THR A 60 -8.54 7.74 -2.10
CA THR A 60 -8.62 7.68 -3.59
C THR A 60 -9.50 6.53 -4.09
N GLY A 61 -9.36 5.31 -3.55
CA GLY A 61 -10.12 4.15 -4.02
C GLY A 61 -9.38 2.83 -3.87
N TYR A 62 -9.42 2.01 -4.92
CA TYR A 62 -8.84 0.66 -4.95
C TYR A 62 -7.92 0.50 -6.15
N ARG A 63 -6.80 -0.20 -5.94
CA ARG A 63 -5.87 -0.62 -6.99
C ARG A 63 -5.85 -2.15 -7.06
N PHE A 64 -5.79 -2.68 -8.26
CA PHE A 64 -5.60 -4.11 -8.49
C PHE A 64 -4.22 -4.35 -9.09
N SER A 65 -3.30 -4.99 -8.37
CA SER A 65 -1.95 -5.32 -8.85
C SER A 65 -1.77 -6.83 -8.79
N VAL A 66 -1.50 -7.43 -9.94
CA VAL A 66 -1.32 -8.90 -10.09
C VAL A 66 0.08 -9.32 -9.64
N GLU A 67 1.03 -8.39 -9.72
CA GLU A 67 2.38 -8.48 -9.16
C GLU A 67 2.36 -7.88 -7.75
N ALA A 68 1.72 -8.54 -6.79
CA ALA A 68 1.94 -8.21 -5.39
C ALA A 68 3.40 -8.53 -5.05
N GLU A 69 4.32 -7.62 -5.37
CA GLU A 69 5.68 -7.62 -4.87
C GLU A 69 5.58 -7.77 -3.35
N PRO A 70 6.10 -8.85 -2.76
CA PRO A 70 5.95 -9.10 -1.33
C PRO A 70 6.54 -7.90 -0.59
N LYS A 71 5.77 -7.36 0.35
CA LYS A 71 6.16 -6.23 1.24
C LYS A 71 7.37 -6.53 2.14
N GLU A 72 8.14 -7.58 1.88
CA GLU A 72 9.41 -7.91 2.55
C GLU A 72 10.61 -7.12 2.02
N LYS A 73 10.54 -6.50 0.84
CA LYS A 73 11.72 -5.81 0.27
C LYS A 73 12.04 -4.43 0.82
N LEU A 74 11.24 -3.84 1.72
CA LEU A 74 11.47 -2.47 2.18
C LEU A 74 12.13 -2.35 3.57
N ILE A 75 12.31 -3.43 4.34
CA ILE A 75 12.92 -3.35 5.69
C ILE A 75 14.38 -3.82 5.77
N GLY A 76 15.05 -4.07 4.63
CA GLY A 76 16.38 -4.68 4.58
C GLY A 76 17.57 -3.74 4.24
N LEU A 77 17.42 -2.42 4.27
CA LEU A 77 18.47 -1.46 3.87
C LEU A 77 18.88 -0.48 4.98
N THR A 78 18.80 -0.90 6.24
CA THR A 78 19.40 -0.14 7.35
C THR A 78 20.22 -1.06 8.24
N ASP A 79 21.25 -1.69 7.69
CA ASP A 79 22.37 -2.14 8.50
C ASP A 79 23.69 -1.97 7.75
N ALA A 80 24.63 -1.30 8.42
CA ALA A 80 26.05 -1.17 8.16
C ALA A 80 26.50 -0.36 6.92
N GLN A 81 27.02 0.86 7.14
CA GLN A 81 28.46 1.18 6.94
C GLN A 81 28.80 2.52 7.63
N ALA A 82 29.40 2.46 8.83
CA ALA A 82 30.20 3.56 9.39
C ALA A 82 31.18 3.04 10.47
N GLU A 83 32.11 2.16 10.09
CA GLU A 83 33.32 1.90 10.90
C GLU A 83 34.55 2.60 10.29
N LYS A 84 34.87 3.75 10.90
CA LYS A 84 36.17 4.31 11.36
C LYS A 84 37.46 3.95 10.57
N PRO A 85 38.35 4.93 10.29
CA PRO A 85 39.25 5.40 11.36
C PRO A 85 39.72 6.87 11.23
N GLY A 86 39.96 7.54 12.36
CA GLY A 86 40.57 8.87 12.36
C GLY A 86 40.72 9.42 13.77
N GLY A 87 41.67 8.88 14.52
CA GLY A 87 42.10 9.49 15.78
C GLY A 87 42.85 10.80 15.53
N ILE A 88 42.85 11.67 16.55
CA ILE A 88 43.74 12.82 16.87
C ILE A 88 43.13 13.44 18.16
N PRO A 89 43.92 13.95 19.13
CA PRO A 89 44.26 13.23 20.34
C PRO A 89 43.68 13.90 21.60
N SER A 90 43.76 13.20 22.74
CA SER A 90 43.72 13.81 24.07
C SER A 90 44.71 14.97 24.18
N LEU A 91 44.32 16.08 24.84
CA LEU A 91 45.20 17.01 25.57
C LEU A 91 44.33 18.02 26.38
N PRO A 92 44.88 18.75 27.38
CA PRO A 92 44.70 18.45 28.79
C PRO A 92 43.72 19.39 29.53
N GLY A 93 43.40 19.02 30.77
CA GLY A 93 42.37 19.65 31.59
C GLY A 93 42.61 21.11 32.01
N SER A 94 41.53 21.69 32.51
CA SER A 94 41.57 22.80 33.47
C SER A 94 40.22 22.91 34.17
N LYS A 95 40.16 22.42 35.42
CA LYS A 95 39.23 22.98 36.40
C LYS A 95 39.77 24.34 36.82
N PRO A 96 38.96 25.40 36.87
CA PRO A 96 39.12 26.41 37.89
C PRO A 96 38.21 26.08 39.07
N LYS A 97 38.84 26.10 40.26
CA LYS A 97 38.18 26.25 41.55
C LYS A 97 37.59 27.66 41.64
N GLY A 98 36.44 27.80 42.28
CA GLY A 98 35.81 29.06 42.66
C GLY A 98 34.49 28.77 43.32
#